data_AF-A0A2M7U600-F1
#
_entry.id   AF-A0A2M7U600-F1
#
_cell.length_a   1.000
_cell.length_b   1.000
_cell.length_c   1.000
_cell.angle_alpha   90.00
_cell.angle_beta   90.00
_cell.angle_gamma   90.00
#
_symmetry.space_group_name_H-M   'P 1'
#
loop_
_entity.id
_entity.type
_entity.pdbx_description
1 polymer ?
#
loop_
_entity_poly.entity_id
_entity_poly.type
_entity_poly.pdbx_seq_one_letter_code
_entity_poly.pdbx_strand_id
1 'polypeptide(L)'
;MEKNQNNHLQWLMAIVIISGVILGGNLFVSYNWSMAGVHHHDDNDQMAMSMAESRLAFINHRNNIVGNLITQEKYACCLAKPCTYCIEKTPGHGEGAACRCLDDVMNGRHPCGECIGEILEGHGNKYIAKYFATAIAEEVGIDHLKAIKEIIAEKYNISLDEQIYIR
;
A
#
# COMPACT_ATOMS: atom_id res chain seq x y z
N MET A 1 -44.43 54.91 7.40
CA MET A 1 -43.17 54.47 6.77
C MET A 1 -42.08 54.43 7.84
N GLU A 2 -42.19 53.53 8.83
CA GLU A 2 -41.35 53.59 10.04
C GLU A 2 -40.62 52.27 10.35
N LYS A 3 -40.94 51.19 9.62
CA LYS A 3 -40.42 49.84 9.90
C LYS A 3 -39.03 49.55 9.30
N ASN A 4 -38.50 50.44 8.45
CA ASN A 4 -37.27 50.19 7.70
C ASN A 4 -35.98 50.71 8.38
N GLN A 5 -36.09 51.63 9.36
CA GLN A 5 -34.92 52.17 10.06
C GLN A 5 -34.38 51.22 11.15
N ASN A 6 -35.23 50.40 11.78
CA ASN A 6 -34.80 49.49 12.86
C ASN A 6 -33.93 48.32 12.37
N ASN A 7 -34.12 47.84 11.14
CA ASN A 7 -33.33 46.72 10.62
C ASN A 7 -31.90 47.15 10.27
N HIS A 8 -31.70 48.42 9.88
CA HIS A 8 -30.38 48.93 9.53
C HIS A 8 -29.50 49.11 10.78
N LEU A 9 -30.08 49.56 11.89
CA LEU A 9 -29.36 49.74 13.15
C LEU A 9 -28.95 48.38 13.76
N GLN A 10 -29.81 47.35 13.65
CA GLN A 10 -29.47 46.00 14.10
C GLN A 10 -28.33 45.37 13.29
N TRP A 11 -28.29 45.59 11.98
CA TRP A 11 -27.20 45.10 11.12
C TRP A 11 -25.87 45.77 11.42
N LEU A 12 -25.85 47.09 11.68
CA LEU A 12 -24.62 47.81 12.04
C LEU A 12 -24.06 47.33 13.40
N MET A 13 -24.92 47.07 14.38
CA MET A 13 -24.50 46.54 15.68
C MET A 13 -23.88 45.14 15.56
N ALA A 14 -24.42 44.28 14.69
CA ALA A 14 -23.86 42.95 14.45
C ALA A 14 -22.44 43.01 13.85
N ILE A 15 -22.19 43.94 12.91
CA ILE A 15 -20.88 44.12 12.27
C ILE A 15 -19.81 44.60 13.27
N VAL A 16 -20.17 45.50 14.19
CA VAL A 16 -19.24 46.01 15.22
C VAL A 16 -18.84 44.91 16.21
N ILE A 17 -19.77 44.03 16.60
CA ILE A 17 -19.48 42.92 17.51
C ILE A 17 -18.55 41.89 16.85
N ILE A 18 -18.82 41.52 15.59
CA ILE A 18 -18.00 40.53 14.87
C ILE A 18 -16.57 41.05 14.65
N SER A 19 -16.41 42.32 14.28
CA SER A 19 -15.09 42.93 14.08
C SER A 19 -14.28 43.05 15.38
N GLY A 20 -14.93 43.30 16.52
CA GLY A 20 -14.29 43.29 17.84
C GLY A 20 -13.74 41.92 18.25
N VAL A 21 -14.46 40.83 17.95
CA VAL A 21 -14.03 39.46 18.27
C VAL A 21 -12.83 39.03 17.43
N ILE A 22 -12.79 39.40 16.14
CA ILE A 22 -11.68 39.04 15.24
C ILE A 22 -10.40 39.79 15.61
N LEU A 23 -10.50 41.06 16.02
CA LEU A 23 -9.35 41.86 16.46
C LEU A 23 -8.88 41.48 17.87
N GLY A 24 -9.79 41.12 18.78
CA GLY A 24 -9.44 40.66 20.13
C GLY A 24 -8.82 39.26 20.17
N GLY A 25 -9.28 38.34 19.31
CA GLY A 25 -8.79 36.94 19.28
C GLY A 25 -7.33 36.79 18.81
N ASN A 26 -6.87 37.67 17.91
CA ASN A 26 -5.51 37.60 17.36
C ASN A 26 -4.41 38.09 18.32
N LEU A 27 -4.78 38.87 19.35
CA LEU A 27 -3.82 39.33 20.37
C LEU A 27 -3.53 38.30 21.47
N PHE A 28 -4.37 37.26 21.62
CA PHE A 28 -4.17 36.25 22.67
C PHE A 28 -3.29 35.07 22.22
N VAL A 29 -3.22 34.78 20.92
CA VAL A 29 -2.43 33.65 20.39
C VAL A 29 -0.93 34.01 20.29
N SER A 30 -0.58 35.29 20.20
CA SER A 30 0.81 35.74 19.99
C SER A 30 1.63 35.91 21.29
N TYR A 31 1.00 35.93 22.47
CA TYR A 31 1.72 36.13 23.75
C TYR A 31 2.11 34.84 24.50
N ASN A 32 1.60 33.66 24.09
CA ASN A 32 1.88 32.38 24.79
C ASN A 32 2.96 31.50 24.14
N TRP A 33 3.58 31.94 23.04
CA TRP A 33 4.57 31.16 22.30
C TRP A 33 6.03 31.59 22.55
N SER A 34 6.30 32.11 23.75
CA SER A 34 7.63 32.64 24.11
C SER A 34 8.23 32.04 25.39
N MET A 35 7.59 31.04 26.02
CA MET A 35 8.00 30.50 27.34
C MET A 35 8.07 28.96 27.41
N ALA A 36 8.18 28.27 26.27
CA ALA A 36 8.51 26.84 26.23
C ALA A 36 9.94 26.68 25.71
N GLY A 37 10.92 27.02 26.54
CA GLY A 37 12.32 26.66 26.33
C GLY A 37 12.46 25.13 26.35
N VAL A 38 12.42 24.54 25.15
CA VAL A 38 12.76 23.13 24.95
C VAL A 38 14.27 23.02 25.13
N HIS A 39 14.68 22.46 26.26
CA HIS A 39 16.00 21.86 26.41
C HIS A 39 16.15 20.74 25.37
N HIS A 40 16.86 21.02 24.29
CA HIS A 40 17.38 19.97 23.42
C HIS A 40 18.51 19.25 24.19
N HIS A 41 18.19 18.09 24.77
CA HIS A 41 19.20 17.09 25.10
C HIS A 41 19.78 16.57 23.78
N ASP A 42 21.02 16.95 23.52
CA ASP A 42 21.83 16.54 22.38
C ASP A 42 22.55 15.23 22.76
N ASP A 43 21.80 14.12 22.76
CA ASP A 43 22.36 12.76 22.79
C ASP A 43 22.09 12.12 21.42
N ASN A 44 22.64 12.74 20.36
CA ASN A 44 22.71 12.14 19.02
C ASN A 44 23.87 11.15 18.97
N ASP A 45 23.75 10.03 19.68
CA ASP A 45 24.42 8.79 19.27
C ASP A 45 23.54 8.15 18.18
N GLN A 46 23.42 8.85 17.04
CA GLN A 46 22.89 8.25 15.82
C GLN A 46 23.88 7.16 15.43
N MET A 47 23.60 5.93 15.84
CA MET A 47 24.17 4.74 15.25
C MET A 47 23.80 4.77 13.76
N ALA A 48 24.64 5.42 12.97
CA ALA A 48 24.59 5.39 11.53
C ALA A 48 24.92 3.95 11.11
N MET A 49 23.92 3.08 11.16
CA MET A 49 24.05 1.71 10.69
C MET A 49 24.50 1.77 9.24
N SER A 50 25.49 0.94 8.91
CA SER A 50 25.92 0.83 7.53
C SER A 50 24.75 0.35 6.66
N MET A 51 24.71 0.78 5.40
CA MET A 51 23.68 0.31 4.44
C MET A 51 23.57 -1.22 4.38
N ALA A 52 24.69 -1.92 4.55
CA ALA A 52 24.75 -3.38 4.59
C ALA A 52 24.04 -3.96 5.82
N GLU A 53 24.24 -3.35 6.99
CA GLU A 53 23.61 -3.74 8.24
C GLU A 53 22.09 -3.49 8.21
N SER A 54 21.67 -2.32 7.72
CA SER A 54 20.25 -2.00 7.49
C SER A 54 19.58 -3.00 6.56
N ARG A 55 20.26 -3.40 5.47
CA ARG A 55 19.75 -4.41 4.53
C ARG A 55 19.60 -5.78 5.20
N LEU A 56 20.57 -6.20 6.00
CA LEU A 56 20.52 -7.49 6.70
C LEU A 56 19.40 -7.52 7.74
N ALA A 57 19.24 -6.44 8.51
CA ALA A 57 18.15 -6.28 9.47
C ALA A 57 16.78 -6.39 8.79
N PHE A 58 16.60 -5.74 7.64
CA PHE A 58 15.37 -5.84 6.84
C PHE A 58 15.09 -7.28 6.38
N ILE A 59 16.09 -7.97 5.82
CA ILE A 59 15.94 -9.37 5.35
C ILE A 59 15.53 -10.27 6.51
N ASN A 60 16.17 -10.11 7.68
CA ASN A 60 15.88 -10.93 8.85
C ASN A 60 14.45 -10.67 9.36
N HIS A 61 14.07 -9.39 9.47
CA HIS A 61 12.71 -9.00 9.87
C HIS A 61 11.65 -9.57 8.93
N ARG A 62 11.86 -9.42 7.61
CA ARG A 62 10.98 -9.99 6.58
C ARG A 62 10.83 -11.51 6.72
N ASN A 63 11.94 -12.23 6.89
CA ASN A 63 11.91 -13.68 7.01
C ASN A 63 11.16 -14.13 8.27
N ASN A 64 11.26 -13.38 9.37
CA ASN A 64 10.50 -13.64 10.60
C ASN A 64 9.00 -13.45 10.39
N ILE A 65 8.57 -12.38 9.70
CA ILE A 65 7.15 -12.16 9.36
C ILE A 65 6.63 -13.33 8.53
N VAL A 66 7.35 -13.69 7.46
CA VAL A 66 6.96 -14.81 6.57
C VAL A 66 6.89 -16.11 7.36
N GLY A 67 7.87 -16.41 8.21
CA GLY A 67 7.86 -17.59 9.07
C GLY A 67 6.63 -17.64 9.98
N ASN A 68 6.30 -16.53 10.64
CA ASN A 68 5.11 -16.41 11.49
C ASN A 68 3.82 -16.63 10.69
N LEU A 69 3.68 -16.01 9.51
CA LEU A 69 2.48 -16.18 8.68
C LEU A 69 2.35 -17.62 8.15
N ILE A 70 3.44 -18.29 7.80
CA ILE A 70 3.44 -19.71 7.41
C ILE A 70 2.91 -20.58 8.55
N THR A 71 3.38 -20.37 9.80
CA THR A 71 2.91 -21.15 10.95
C THR A 71 1.42 -20.94 11.28
N GLN A 72 0.84 -19.83 10.81
CA GLN A 72 -0.58 -19.53 10.93
C GLN A 72 -1.39 -19.95 9.70
N GLU A 73 -0.77 -20.60 8.71
CA GLU A 73 -1.38 -20.96 7.42
C GLU A 73 -1.88 -19.73 6.61
N LYS A 74 -1.29 -18.55 6.86
CA LYS A 74 -1.66 -17.28 6.24
C LYS A 74 -0.73 -16.84 5.13
N TYR A 75 0.16 -17.71 4.66
CA TYR A 75 1.15 -17.36 3.65
C TYR A 75 1.35 -18.44 2.60
N ALA A 76 0.97 -18.11 1.36
CA ALA A 76 1.14 -18.93 0.17
C ALA A 76 1.38 -18.01 -1.05
N CYS A 77 2.60 -17.49 -1.18
CA CYS A 77 3.00 -16.64 -2.31
C CYS A 77 3.33 -17.49 -3.55
N CYS A 78 3.06 -16.95 -4.74
CA CYS A 78 3.30 -17.62 -6.03
C CYS A 78 4.68 -17.30 -6.65
N LEU A 79 5.47 -16.44 -6.00
CA LEU A 79 6.82 -16.06 -6.44
C LEU A 79 7.91 -16.91 -5.76
N ALA A 80 9.11 -16.90 -6.33
CA ALA A 80 10.29 -17.52 -5.70
C ALA A 80 10.77 -16.76 -4.45
N LYS A 81 10.53 -15.44 -4.40
CA LYS A 81 10.82 -14.58 -3.25
C LYS A 81 9.53 -13.91 -2.77
N PRO A 82 9.36 -13.72 -1.45
CA PRO A 82 8.23 -12.97 -0.92
C PRO A 82 8.08 -11.60 -1.56
N CYS A 83 6.90 -11.31 -2.12
CA CYS A 83 6.54 -9.96 -2.54
C CYS A 83 6.14 -9.09 -1.35
N THR A 84 6.40 -7.80 -1.47
CA THR A 84 6.11 -6.78 -0.45
C THR A 84 4.61 -6.74 -0.13
N TYR A 85 3.77 -6.83 -1.17
CA TYR A 85 2.33 -6.89 -1.02
C TYR A 85 1.87 -8.05 -0.16
N CYS A 86 2.46 -9.24 -0.26
CA CYS A 86 2.08 -10.39 0.59
C CYS A 86 2.58 -10.29 2.03
N ILE A 87 3.51 -9.36 2.31
CA ILE A 87 4.04 -9.11 3.66
C ILE A 87 3.23 -7.97 4.32
N GLU A 88 2.90 -6.94 3.56
CA GLU A 88 2.23 -5.73 4.06
C GLU A 88 0.70 -5.83 3.99
N LYS A 89 0.17 -6.50 2.96
CA LYS A 89 -1.26 -6.47 2.59
C LYS A 89 -1.71 -7.84 2.10
N THR A 90 -2.97 -7.95 1.71
CA THR A 90 -3.46 -9.09 0.93
C THR A 90 -4.38 -8.55 -0.13
N PRO A 91 -4.34 -9.06 -1.38
CA PRO A 91 -5.32 -8.65 -2.38
C PRO A 91 -6.73 -8.89 -1.86
N GLY A 92 -7.57 -7.85 -1.88
CA GLY A 92 -8.98 -7.93 -1.47
C GLY A 92 -9.28 -7.85 0.03
N HIS A 93 -8.28 -7.83 0.93
CA HIS A 93 -8.51 -7.80 2.38
C HIS A 93 -7.47 -6.91 3.09
N GLY A 94 -7.91 -6.04 4.00
CA GLY A 94 -7.09 -5.01 4.67
C GLY A 94 -5.88 -5.52 5.47
N GLU A 95 -5.31 -4.65 6.32
CA GLU A 95 -4.13 -5.00 7.14
C GLU A 95 -4.31 -6.33 7.89
N GLY A 96 -3.32 -7.23 7.77
CA GLY A 96 -3.29 -8.53 8.46
C GLY A 96 -4.00 -9.69 7.77
N ALA A 97 -4.42 -9.54 6.51
CA ALA A 97 -5.00 -10.63 5.75
C ALA A 97 -3.95 -11.68 5.28
N ALA A 98 -4.42 -12.81 4.78
CA ALA A 98 -3.60 -13.97 4.44
C ALA A 98 -3.18 -13.97 2.96
N CYS A 99 -1.87 -13.96 2.65
CA CYS A 99 -1.40 -14.13 1.27
C CYS A 99 -1.82 -15.50 0.73
N ARG A 100 -2.73 -15.53 -0.26
CA ARG A 100 -3.20 -16.77 -0.93
C ARG A 100 -2.94 -16.80 -2.45
N CYS A 101 -2.02 -15.97 -2.94
CA CYS A 101 -1.75 -15.83 -4.38
C CYS A 101 -1.40 -17.16 -5.08
N LEU A 102 -0.79 -18.12 -4.38
CA LEU A 102 -0.58 -19.46 -4.92
C LEU A 102 -1.90 -20.17 -5.23
N ASP A 103 -2.85 -20.14 -4.30
CA ASP A 103 -4.19 -20.72 -4.50
C ASP A 103 -4.93 -19.99 -5.61
N ASP A 104 -4.88 -18.66 -5.61
CA ASP A 104 -5.52 -17.85 -6.66
C ASP A 104 -5.00 -18.24 -8.04
N VAL A 105 -3.68 -18.26 -8.24
CA VAL A 105 -3.06 -18.67 -9.51
C VAL A 105 -3.47 -20.07 -9.93
N MET A 106 -3.42 -21.05 -9.01
CA MET A 106 -3.76 -22.44 -9.32
C MET A 106 -5.24 -22.62 -9.68
N ASN A 107 -6.10 -21.70 -9.28
CA ASN A 107 -7.53 -21.68 -9.61
C ASN A 107 -7.87 -20.67 -10.72
N GLY A 108 -6.87 -20.11 -11.41
CA GLY A 108 -7.09 -19.17 -12.52
C GLY A 108 -7.58 -17.79 -12.10
N ARG A 109 -7.46 -17.43 -10.82
CA ARG A 109 -7.72 -16.07 -10.30
C ARG A 109 -6.42 -15.26 -10.25
N HIS A 110 -6.52 -13.96 -10.49
CA HIS A 110 -5.33 -13.12 -10.52
C HIS A 110 -4.62 -13.03 -9.14
N PRO A 111 -3.28 -13.08 -9.08
CA PRO A 111 -2.54 -12.80 -7.85
C PRO A 111 -2.46 -11.28 -7.60
N CYS A 112 -1.74 -10.86 -6.55
CA CYS A 112 -1.50 -9.44 -6.30
C CYS A 112 -0.74 -8.77 -7.47
N GLY A 113 -0.89 -7.46 -7.63
CA GLY A 113 -0.26 -6.72 -8.73
C GLY A 113 1.27 -6.85 -8.78
N GLU A 114 1.94 -6.89 -7.61
CA GLU A 114 3.39 -7.14 -7.55
C GLU A 114 3.76 -8.55 -8.05
N CYS A 115 2.95 -9.57 -7.73
CA CYS A 115 3.16 -10.91 -8.27
C CYS A 115 2.98 -10.94 -9.79
N ILE A 116 1.99 -10.22 -10.35
CA ILE A 116 1.79 -10.16 -11.80
C ILE A 116 3.04 -9.61 -12.49
N GLY A 117 3.56 -8.47 -12.03
CA GLY A 117 4.79 -7.87 -12.58
C GLY A 117 5.98 -8.82 -12.52
N GLU A 118 6.28 -9.34 -11.34
CA GLU A 118 7.40 -10.27 -11.13
C GLU A 118 7.25 -11.57 -11.95
N ILE A 119 6.02 -12.07 -12.12
CA ILE A 119 5.77 -13.23 -12.98
C ILE A 119 6.13 -12.91 -14.44
N LEU A 120 5.69 -11.77 -14.97
CA LEU A 120 5.98 -11.35 -16.35
C LEU A 120 7.46 -11.05 -16.58
N GLU A 121 8.22 -10.79 -15.51
CA GLU A 121 9.68 -10.64 -15.53
C GLU A 121 10.44 -11.97 -15.38
N GLY A 122 9.75 -13.08 -15.07
CA GLY A 122 10.36 -14.41 -14.91
C GLY A 122 10.78 -14.76 -13.48
N HIS A 123 10.25 -14.05 -12.47
CA HIS A 123 10.53 -14.25 -11.04
C HIS A 123 9.45 -15.05 -10.29
N GLY A 124 8.43 -15.52 -11.02
CA GLY A 124 7.42 -16.45 -10.53
C GLY A 124 8.00 -17.83 -10.19
N ASN A 125 7.25 -18.60 -9.43
CA ASN A 125 7.59 -20.00 -9.17
C ASN A 125 7.43 -20.84 -10.45
N LYS A 126 8.55 -21.28 -11.03
CA LYS A 126 8.59 -22.07 -12.27
C LYS A 126 7.74 -23.35 -12.24
N TYR A 127 7.51 -23.96 -11.07
CA TYR A 127 6.75 -25.21 -10.96
C TYR A 127 5.25 -25.05 -11.19
N ILE A 128 4.75 -23.81 -11.10
CA ILE A 128 3.35 -23.47 -11.35
C ILE A 128 3.19 -22.59 -12.60
N ALA A 129 4.24 -22.44 -13.41
CA ALA A 129 4.25 -21.51 -14.54
C ALA A 129 3.12 -21.75 -15.55
N LYS A 130 2.70 -23.02 -15.71
CA LYS A 130 1.56 -23.43 -16.54
C LYS A 130 0.22 -22.78 -16.16
N TYR A 131 0.10 -22.20 -14.97
CA TYR A 131 -1.13 -21.56 -14.48
C TYR A 131 -1.12 -20.03 -14.63
N PHE A 132 0.04 -19.41 -14.84
CA PHE A 132 0.18 -17.95 -14.77
C PHE A 132 -0.63 -17.22 -15.83
N ALA A 133 -0.61 -17.69 -17.08
CA ALA A 133 -1.22 -16.95 -18.17
C ALA A 133 -2.74 -16.77 -17.99
N THR A 134 -3.44 -17.83 -17.57
CA THR A 134 -4.88 -17.75 -17.29
C THR A 134 -5.16 -16.87 -16.08
N ALA A 135 -4.43 -17.04 -14.98
CA ALA A 135 -4.62 -16.24 -13.78
C ALA A 135 -4.42 -14.73 -14.05
N ILE A 136 -3.41 -14.35 -14.83
CA ILE A 136 -3.18 -12.95 -15.17
C ILE A 136 -4.27 -12.43 -16.13
N ALA A 137 -4.66 -13.23 -17.13
CA ALA A 137 -5.69 -12.85 -18.11
C ALA A 137 -7.06 -12.58 -17.48
N GLU A 138 -7.35 -13.13 -16.29
CA GLU A 138 -8.58 -12.86 -15.57
C GLU A 138 -8.71 -11.38 -15.15
N GLU A 139 -7.62 -10.76 -14.70
CA GLU A 139 -7.60 -9.33 -14.33
C GLU A 139 -7.39 -8.41 -15.54
N VAL A 140 -6.46 -8.76 -16.44
CA VAL A 140 -6.09 -7.86 -17.55
C VAL A 140 -7.02 -7.99 -18.76
N GLY A 141 -7.81 -9.06 -18.85
CA GLY A 141 -8.74 -9.34 -19.93
C GLY A 141 -8.36 -10.56 -20.77
N ILE A 142 -9.35 -11.40 -21.07
CA ILE A 142 -9.16 -12.67 -21.77
C ILE A 142 -8.61 -12.51 -23.20
N ASP A 143 -8.85 -11.37 -23.83
CA ASP A 143 -8.34 -11.03 -25.16
C ASP A 143 -6.80 -10.97 -25.18
N HIS A 144 -6.17 -10.73 -24.03
CA HIS A 144 -4.71 -10.72 -23.88
C HIS A 144 -4.10 -12.09 -23.58
N LEU A 145 -4.92 -13.12 -23.33
CA LEU A 145 -4.45 -14.45 -22.91
C LEU A 145 -3.38 -15.00 -23.86
N LYS A 146 -3.57 -14.87 -25.18
CA LYS A 146 -2.61 -15.37 -26.16
C LYS A 146 -1.23 -14.71 -25.99
N ALA A 147 -1.19 -13.38 -25.91
CA ALA A 147 0.06 -12.64 -25.74
C ALA A 147 0.73 -12.98 -24.39
N ILE A 148 -0.06 -13.12 -23.33
CA ILE A 148 0.46 -13.51 -22.01
C ILE A 148 1.05 -14.93 -22.07
N LYS A 149 0.39 -15.88 -22.74
CA LYS A 149 0.93 -17.23 -22.93
C LYS A 149 2.28 -17.22 -23.64
N GLU A 150 2.45 -16.37 -24.65
CA GLU A 150 3.72 -16.20 -25.36
C GLU A 150 4.82 -15.66 -24.43
N ILE A 151 4.51 -14.66 -23.60
CA ILE A 151 5.44 -14.13 -22.59
C ILE A 151 5.83 -15.22 -21.59
N ILE A 152 4.86 -15.96 -21.04
CA ILE A 152 5.15 -17.03 -20.07
C ILE A 152 5.98 -18.15 -20.70
N ALA A 153 5.71 -18.50 -21.96
CA ALA A 153 6.50 -19.49 -22.69
C ALA A 153 7.98 -19.07 -22.81
N GLU A 154 8.22 -17.80 -23.15
CA GLU A 154 9.57 -17.22 -23.21
C GLU A 154 10.24 -17.21 -21.83
N LYS A 155 9.58 -16.64 -20.82
CA LYS A 155 10.19 -16.41 -19.49
C LYS A 155 10.48 -17.68 -18.72
N TYR A 156 9.65 -18.72 -18.90
CA TYR A 156 9.74 -19.95 -18.12
C TYR A 156 10.18 -21.16 -18.94
N ASN A 157 10.43 -21.00 -20.25
CA ASN A 157 10.81 -22.07 -21.17
C ASN A 157 9.84 -23.27 -21.11
N ILE A 158 8.54 -22.97 -21.19
CA ILE A 158 7.45 -23.97 -21.30
C ILE A 158 6.69 -23.76 -22.61
N SER A 159 6.17 -24.82 -23.20
CA SER A 159 5.39 -24.70 -24.44
C SER A 159 4.01 -24.05 -24.21
N LEU A 160 3.38 -23.55 -25.28
CA LEU A 160 2.02 -22.99 -25.21
C LEU A 160 0.97 -24.06 -24.83
N ASP A 161 1.21 -25.31 -25.22
CA ASP A 161 0.31 -26.45 -24.96
C ASP A 161 0.38 -26.94 -23.51
N GLU A 162 1.52 -26.74 -22.83
CA GLU A 162 1.66 -27.03 -21.40
C GLU A 162 0.89 -26.04 -20.52
N GLN A 163 0.54 -24.85 -21.04
CA GLN A 163 -0.16 -23.82 -20.29
C GLN A 163 -1.66 -24.07 -20.22
N ILE A 164 -2.15 -24.25 -18.99
CA ILE A 164 -3.51 -24.71 -18.68
C ILE A 164 -4.49 -23.55 -18.80
N TYR A 165 -5.59 -23.78 -19.50
CA TYR A 165 -6.77 -22.92 -19.45
C TYR A 165 -7.73 -23.44 -18.38
N ILE A 166 -7.97 -22.61 -17.36
CA ILE A 166 -8.97 -22.86 -16.31
C ILE A 166 -10.21 -22.04 -16.66
N ARG A 167 -11.38 -22.69 -16.64
CA ARG A 167 -12.67 -22.08 -16.96
C ARG A 167 -13.43 -21.70 -15.70
#